data_AF-A0A7X3I9P9-F1
#
_entry.id   AF-A0A7X3I9P9-F1
#
_cell.length_a   1.000
_cell.length_b   1.000
_cell.length_c   1.000
_cell.angle_alpha   90.00
_cell.angle_beta   90.00
_cell.angle_gamma   90.00
#
_symmetry.space_group_name_H-M   'P 1'
#
loop_
_entity.id
_entity.type
_entity.pdbx_description
1 polymer ?
#
loop_
_entity_poly.entity_id
_entity_poly.type
_entity_poly.pdbx_seq_one_letter_code
_entity_poly.pdbx_strand_id
1 'polypeptide(L)'
;MIGRSILVLAALASVPALGREAVDAPAHAAELRTCLNHVEWVAPPDAVIADRSTFCACYAEGAVRARLWELERAEANQGEEVRHPVAGRTISLHDRKSAAIAASCLKH
;
A
#
# COMPACT_ATOMS: atom_id res chain seq x y z
N MET A 1 -29.84 49.98 -10.07
CA MET A 1 -29.37 50.10 -8.67
C MET A 1 -30.24 49.18 -7.83
N ILE A 2 -29.83 48.15 -7.10
CA ILE A 2 -28.53 47.64 -6.63
C ILE A 2 -28.73 46.11 -6.53
N GLY A 3 -27.86 45.35 -7.20
CA GLY A 3 -27.83 43.89 -7.13
C GLY A 3 -27.31 43.44 -5.77
N ARG A 4 -28.09 42.61 -5.10
CA ARG A 4 -27.80 42.05 -3.78
C ARG A 4 -27.71 40.54 -3.97
N SER A 5 -26.50 40.01 -4.11
CA SER A 5 -26.24 38.58 -3.96
C SER A 5 -24.81 38.36 -3.52
N ILE A 6 -24.72 37.90 -2.27
CA ILE A 6 -23.56 37.40 -1.56
C ILE A 6 -23.06 36.15 -2.29
N LEU A 7 -21.76 36.11 -2.63
CA LEU A 7 -21.05 34.89 -3.02
C LEU A 7 -19.87 34.79 -2.05
N VAL A 8 -20.09 34.19 -0.87
CA VAL A 8 -19.83 32.79 -0.53
C VAL A 8 -18.37 32.39 -0.77
N LEU A 9 -17.65 32.34 0.35
CA LEU A 9 -16.48 31.55 0.72
C LEU A 9 -15.73 30.83 -0.42
N ALA A 10 -14.56 31.36 -0.77
CA ALA A 10 -13.46 30.57 -1.32
C ALA A 10 -12.41 30.34 -0.21
N ALA A 11 -12.65 29.33 0.63
CA ALA A 11 -11.66 28.87 1.62
C ALA A 11 -11.82 27.36 1.87
N LEU A 12 -11.67 26.56 0.82
CA LEU A 12 -11.49 25.11 0.92
C LEU A 12 -10.22 24.74 0.15
N ALA A 13 -9.06 25.13 0.69
CA ALA A 13 -7.77 24.77 0.11
C ALA A 13 -6.73 24.55 1.20
N SER A 14 -7.05 23.77 2.24
CA SER A 14 -6.05 23.38 3.25
C SER A 14 -6.40 22.10 4.00
N VAL A 15 -6.86 21.05 3.32
CA VAL A 15 -6.83 19.70 3.89
C VAL A 15 -6.37 18.78 2.77
N PRO A 16 -5.10 18.33 2.75
CA PRO A 16 -4.87 16.89 2.97
C PRO A 16 -3.41 16.51 3.34
N ALA A 17 -2.89 16.95 4.48
CA ALA A 17 -1.65 16.39 5.05
C ALA A 17 -1.97 15.53 6.28
N LEU A 18 -2.60 16.15 7.29
CA LEU A 18 -3.01 15.49 8.54
C LEU A 18 -3.90 14.25 8.36
N GLY A 19 -4.73 14.22 7.31
CA GLY A 19 -5.61 13.07 7.05
C GLY A 19 -4.90 11.88 6.42
N ARG A 20 -3.77 12.07 5.71
CA ARG A 20 -3.03 10.98 5.08
C ARG A 20 -2.11 10.29 6.07
N GLU A 21 -1.33 11.07 6.81
CA GLU A 21 -0.44 10.55 7.85
C GLU A 21 -1.20 9.72 8.92
N ALA A 22 -2.41 10.15 9.31
CA ALA A 22 -3.24 9.42 10.26
C ALA A 22 -3.83 8.10 9.72
N VAL A 23 -4.05 8.00 8.40
CA VAL A 23 -4.53 6.78 7.73
C VAL A 23 -3.36 5.84 7.41
N ASP A 24 -2.19 6.41 7.14
CA ASP A 24 -0.97 5.68 6.80
C ASP A 24 -0.33 5.03 8.03
N ALA A 25 -0.44 5.62 9.23
CA ALA A 25 0.06 5.06 10.48
C ALA A 25 -0.53 3.66 10.84
N PRO A 26 -1.86 3.44 10.83
CA PRO A 26 -2.42 2.11 11.08
C PRO A 26 -2.11 1.11 9.96
N ALA A 27 -2.03 1.56 8.70
CA ALA A 27 -1.63 0.69 7.58
C ALA A 27 -0.17 0.25 7.74
N HIS A 28 0.73 1.15 8.10
CA HIS A 28 2.12 0.86 8.38
C HIS A 28 2.28 -0.16 9.51
N ALA A 29 1.56 0.04 10.62
CA ALA A 29 1.59 -0.89 11.75
C ALA A 29 1.07 -2.29 11.37
N ALA A 30 0.05 -2.36 10.51
CA ALA A 30 -0.48 -3.63 10.01
C ALA A 30 0.55 -4.36 9.12
N GLU A 31 1.14 -3.68 8.14
CA GLU A 31 2.16 -4.25 7.25
C GLU A 31 3.41 -4.70 8.01
N LEU A 32 3.88 -3.89 8.95
CA LEU A 32 5.02 -4.22 9.81
C LEU A 32 4.73 -5.49 10.62
N ARG A 33 3.56 -5.57 11.25
CA ARG A 33 3.14 -6.74 12.03
C ARG A 33 3.01 -7.97 11.14
N THR A 34 2.45 -7.86 9.95
CA THR A 34 2.33 -8.97 9.00
C THR A 34 3.71 -9.47 8.58
N CYS A 35 4.61 -8.58 8.18
CA CYS A 35 5.97 -8.97 7.80
C CYS A 35 6.75 -9.63 8.94
N LEU A 36 6.65 -9.10 10.17
CA LEU A 36 7.37 -9.67 11.31
C LEU A 36 6.89 -11.07 11.68
N ASN A 37 5.60 -11.35 11.50
CA ASN A 37 4.99 -12.66 11.81
C ASN A 37 5.14 -13.66 10.65
N HIS A 38 5.11 -13.19 9.41
CA HIS A 38 5.04 -14.01 8.19
C HIS A 38 6.01 -13.51 7.12
N VAL A 39 7.29 -13.39 7.48
CA VAL A 39 8.34 -12.87 6.59
C VAL A 39 8.47 -13.72 5.32
N GLU A 40 8.17 -15.01 5.42
CA GLU A 40 8.17 -15.99 4.33
C GLU A 40 7.09 -15.75 3.26
N TRP A 41 6.07 -14.94 3.54
CA TRP A 41 5.07 -14.52 2.55
C TRP A 41 5.52 -13.29 1.76
N VAL A 42 6.49 -12.55 2.31
CA VAL A 42 6.93 -11.25 1.80
C VAL A 42 8.26 -11.39 1.05
N ALA A 43 9.21 -12.11 1.63
CA ALA A 43 10.53 -12.28 1.07
C ALA A 43 10.59 -13.50 0.13
N PRO A 44 11.41 -13.45 -0.93
CA PRO A 44 11.74 -14.63 -1.73
C PRO A 44 12.26 -15.77 -0.84
N PRO A 45 11.94 -17.04 -1.15
CA PRO A 45 12.30 -18.19 -0.31
C PRO A 45 13.81 -18.41 -0.17
N ASP A 46 14.60 -17.86 -1.11
CA ASP A 46 16.06 -17.91 -1.16
C ASP A 46 16.73 -16.63 -0.59
N ALA A 47 15.94 -15.67 -0.09
CA ALA A 47 16.48 -14.42 0.44
C ALA A 47 17.16 -14.62 1.80
N VAL A 48 18.37 -14.07 1.94
CA VAL A 48 19.08 -13.99 3.22
C VAL A 48 18.77 -12.63 3.85
N ILE A 49 17.99 -12.64 4.94
CA ILE A 49 17.63 -11.44 5.70
C ILE A 49 18.53 -11.35 6.93
N ALA A 50 19.47 -10.40 6.94
CA ALA A 50 20.41 -10.22 8.03
C ALA A 50 19.76 -9.67 9.30
N ASP A 51 18.88 -8.67 9.15
CA ASP A 51 18.05 -8.12 10.23
C ASP A 51 16.59 -8.08 9.79
N ARG A 52 15.77 -8.92 10.43
CA ARG A 52 14.34 -9.03 10.13
C ARG A 52 13.59 -7.75 10.47
N SER A 53 13.98 -7.05 11.53
CA SER A 53 13.30 -5.84 11.97
C SER A 53 13.54 -4.68 10.99
N THR A 54 14.79 -4.51 10.55
CA THR A 54 15.14 -3.51 9.54
C THR A 54 14.49 -3.80 8.19
N PHE A 55 14.52 -5.06 7.74
CA PHE A 55 13.84 -5.48 6.52
C PHE A 55 12.34 -5.18 6.56
N CYS A 56 11.65 -5.59 7.64
CA CYS A 56 10.21 -5.41 7.74
C CYS A 56 9.79 -3.95 7.93
N ALA A 57 10.62 -3.11 8.57
CA ALA A 57 10.40 -1.66 8.60
C ALA A 57 10.47 -1.06 7.19
N CYS A 58 11.52 -1.38 6.42
CA CYS A 58 11.64 -0.95 5.02
C CYS A 58 10.45 -1.43 4.17
N TYR A 59 10.05 -2.68 4.33
CA TYR A 59 8.93 -3.25 3.61
C TYR A 59 7.62 -2.52 3.93
N ALA A 60 7.32 -2.30 5.22
CA ALA A 60 6.10 -1.63 5.66
C ALA A 60 5.99 -0.19 5.12
N GLU A 61 7.09 0.56 5.14
CA GLU A 61 7.14 1.90 4.52
C GLU A 61 6.89 1.84 3.01
N GLY A 62 7.51 0.87 2.33
CA GLY A 62 7.32 0.65 0.90
C GLY A 62 5.89 0.26 0.55
N ALA A 63 5.27 -0.61 1.35
CA ALA A 63 3.90 -1.09 1.17
C ALA A 63 2.87 0.03 1.31
N VAL A 64 3.03 0.89 2.31
CA VAL A 64 2.17 2.08 2.50
C VAL A 64 2.34 3.08 1.37
N ARG A 65 3.58 3.39 0.99
CA ARG A 65 3.87 4.29 -0.14
C ARG A 65 3.29 3.76 -1.46
N ALA A 66 3.30 2.44 -1.65
CA ALA A 66 2.73 1.78 -2.83
C ALA A 66 1.22 1.52 -2.72
N ARG A 67 0.61 1.82 -1.56
CA ARG A 67 -0.79 1.58 -1.21
C ARG A 67 -1.24 0.14 -1.44
N LEU A 68 -0.45 -0.82 -0.97
CA LEU A 68 -0.79 -2.25 -1.12
C LEU A 68 -2.17 -2.60 -0.53
N TRP A 69 -2.53 -2.03 0.61
CA TRP A 69 -3.85 -2.21 1.23
C TRP A 69 -5.03 -1.75 0.36
N GLU A 70 -4.85 -0.74 -0.51
CA GLU A 70 -5.88 -0.32 -1.47
C GLU A 70 -6.01 -1.34 -2.61
N LEU A 71 -4.89 -1.91 -3.05
CA LEU A 71 -4.87 -2.96 -4.07
C LEU A 71 -5.47 -4.26 -3.56
N GLU A 72 -5.09 -4.69 -2.35
CA GLU A 72 -5.66 -5.87 -1.71
C GLU A 72 -7.17 -5.72 -1.56
N ARG A 73 -7.66 -4.55 -1.13
CA ARG A 73 -9.10 -4.26 -1.06
C ARG A 73 -9.77 -4.27 -2.43
N ALA A 74 -9.12 -3.72 -3.46
CA ALA A 74 -9.64 -3.72 -4.82
C ALA A 74 -9.70 -5.14 -5.40
N GLU A 75 -8.70 -5.97 -5.14
CA GLU A 75 -8.65 -7.38 -5.54
C GLU A 75 -9.67 -8.23 -4.76
N ALA A 76 -9.83 -8.00 -3.45
CA ALA A 76 -10.80 -8.71 -2.61
C ALA A 76 -12.27 -8.38 -2.93
N ASN A 77 -12.54 -7.16 -3.42
CA ASN A 77 -13.89 -6.74 -3.82
C ASN A 77 -14.25 -7.18 -5.27
N GLN A 78 -13.32 -7.74 -6.05
CA GLN A 78 -13.55 -8.21 -7.42
C GLN A 78 -14.01 -9.68 -7.47
N GLY A 79 -15.23 -9.95 -7.00
CA GLY A 79 -15.85 -11.27 -7.10
C GLY A 79 -16.24 -11.74 -8.53
N GLU A 80 -16.04 -10.95 -9.59
CA GLU A 80 -16.64 -11.25 -10.90
C GLU A 80 -15.84 -10.69 -12.10
N GLU A 81 -15.48 -11.59 -13.02
CA GLU A 81 -15.11 -11.43 -14.44
C GLU A 81 -14.26 -10.19 -14.87
N VAL A 82 -12.92 -10.32 -14.75
CA VAL A 82 -12.00 -9.68 -15.71
C VAL A 82 -11.52 -10.77 -16.66
N ARG A 83 -12.20 -10.93 -17.81
CA ARG A 83 -11.70 -11.78 -18.91
C ARG A 83 -10.27 -11.37 -19.27
N HIS A 84 -9.30 -12.26 -19.07
CA HIS A 84 -8.16 -12.52 -19.95
C HIS A 84 -7.61 -13.94 -19.68
N PRO A 85 -7.07 -14.63 -20.70
CA PRO A 85 -6.83 -16.07 -20.66
C PRO A 85 -5.65 -16.48 -19.78
N VAL A 86 -5.85 -17.65 -19.19
CA VAL A 86 -5.01 -18.38 -18.23
C VAL A 86 -3.76 -18.92 -18.91
N ALA A 87 -2.63 -18.23 -18.76
CA ALA A 87 -1.32 -18.82 -18.96
C ALA A 87 -0.47 -18.65 -17.70
N GLY A 88 -0.75 -19.50 -16.71
CA GLY A 88 0.17 -19.87 -15.63
C GLY A 88 0.20 -18.94 -14.42
N ARG A 89 -0.66 -19.20 -13.42
CA ARG A 89 -0.62 -18.59 -12.07
C ARG A 89 -0.21 -17.11 -12.09
N THR A 90 -1.12 -16.26 -12.56
CA THR A 90 -0.92 -14.81 -12.54
C THR A 90 -0.81 -14.36 -11.09
N ILE A 91 0.42 -14.23 -10.59
CA ILE A 91 0.73 -13.55 -9.33
C ILE A 91 -0.04 -12.22 -9.35
N SER A 92 -0.86 -11.96 -8.33
CA SER A 92 -1.72 -10.77 -8.29
C SER A 92 -0.90 -9.50 -8.46
N LEU A 93 -1.54 -8.38 -8.82
CA LEU A 93 -0.78 -7.12 -8.93
C LEU A 93 -0.23 -6.73 -7.55
N HIS A 94 -0.99 -7.00 -6.50
CA HIS A 94 -0.55 -6.93 -5.12
C HIS A 94 0.75 -7.72 -4.90
N ASP A 95 0.76 -9.01 -5.21
CA ASP A 95 1.89 -9.90 -4.93
C ASP A 95 3.15 -9.50 -5.74
N ARG A 96 2.99 -9.07 -7.00
CA ARG A 96 4.11 -8.56 -7.80
C ARG A 96 4.72 -7.29 -7.20
N LYS A 97 3.88 -6.37 -6.71
CA LYS A 97 4.35 -5.15 -6.06
C LYS A 97 4.98 -5.44 -4.71
N SER A 98 4.39 -6.32 -3.91
CA SER A 98 4.93 -6.78 -2.64
C SER A 98 6.34 -7.39 -2.83
N ALA A 99 6.49 -8.30 -3.80
CA ALA A 99 7.79 -8.90 -4.11
C ALA A 99 8.83 -7.87 -4.59
N ALA A 100 8.43 -6.87 -5.40
CA ALA A 100 9.33 -5.81 -5.84
C ALA A 100 9.80 -4.91 -4.69
N ILE A 101 8.91 -4.60 -3.74
CA ILE A 101 9.25 -3.85 -2.53
C ILE A 101 10.21 -4.67 -1.66
N ALA A 102 9.90 -5.94 -1.40
CA ALA A 102 10.75 -6.84 -0.64
C ALA A 102 12.16 -6.95 -1.25
N ALA A 103 12.26 -7.15 -2.56
CA ALA A 103 13.54 -7.20 -3.27
C ALA A 103 14.34 -5.88 -3.16
N SER A 104 13.67 -4.73 -3.05
CA SER A 104 14.35 -3.45 -2.82
C SER A 104 14.93 -3.34 -1.41
N CYS A 105 14.26 -3.91 -0.41
CA CYS A 105 14.65 -3.86 1.00
C CYS A 105 15.75 -4.88 1.37
N LEU A 106 15.98 -5.91 0.55
CA LEU A 106 17.07 -6.87 0.73
C LEU A 106 18.46 -6.31 0.34
N LYS A 107 18.53 -5.14 -0.31
CA LYS A 107 19.79 -4.51 -0.74
C LYS A 107 20.43 -3.65 0.35
N HIS A 108 19.80 -3.56 1.52
CA HIS A 108 20.18 -2.74 2.66
C HIS A 108 20.51 -3.63 3.85
#